data_AF-A0A356N9B1-F1
#
_entry.id   AF-A0A356N9B1-F1
#
_cell.length_a   1.000
_cell.length_b   1.000
_cell.length_c   1.000
_cell.angle_alpha   90.00
_cell.angle_beta   90.00
_cell.angle_gamma   90.00
#
_symmetry.space_group_name_H-M   'P 1'
#
loop_
_entity.id
_entity.type
_entity.pdbx_description
1 polymer ?
#
loop_
_entity_poly.entity_id
_entity_poly.type
_entity_poly.pdbx_seq_one_letter_code
_entity_poly.pdbx_strand_id
1 'polypeptide(L)'
;KLGITTTENDKNYALSLGAISNGVGVKQIADAYTTFANGGIYQGASFVNYVVKDDRKILSSSDISQNRVFKESTCDQINSALSDTVKDGTAITLSALNFEVCAKTGTAERNDGKNGDAWCASYNDQYTVVVWHGSDNGMSEKGGGFATKQCLESWKTLDSNHTISKQMKKSDSTFTLDVDLYATKRNKSVTIASENTPIEYRKTEIFSNEQIYPISSCFDCVSQDKADFEVKYIDGKVTITLPCEEIYTYKITKYDVFGETIMSQIDGKTSNGNITFYDTPYTFSDIVRYKVECFVTTNPSATAYVEKEVFVEGEFNLIE
;
A
#
# COMPACT_ATOMS: atom_id res chain seq x y z
N LYS A 1 -13.45 23.88 -5.99
CA LYS A 1 -12.87 24.55 -4.79
C LYS A 1 -11.39 24.92 -4.96
N LEU A 2 -10.60 24.17 -5.73
CA LEU A 2 -9.17 24.41 -5.96
C LEU A 2 -8.84 25.32 -7.16
N GLY A 3 -9.81 26.10 -7.66
CA GLY A 3 -9.56 26.97 -8.85
C GLY A 3 -9.39 26.25 -10.20
N ILE A 4 -9.62 24.93 -10.26
CA ILE A 4 -9.66 24.15 -11.51
C ILE A 4 -11.12 24.02 -11.96
N THR A 5 -11.38 24.36 -13.23
CA THR A 5 -12.71 24.31 -13.84
C THR A 5 -12.83 23.08 -14.72
N THR A 6 -13.90 22.31 -14.52
CA THR A 6 -14.25 21.14 -15.32
C THR A 6 -15.53 21.38 -16.12
N THR A 7 -15.72 20.60 -17.18
CA THR A 7 -16.92 20.56 -18.03
C THR A 7 -17.70 19.27 -17.83
N GLU A 8 -18.90 19.17 -18.41
CA GLU A 8 -19.68 17.93 -18.37
C GLU A 8 -18.96 16.76 -19.06
N ASN A 9 -18.15 17.03 -20.09
CA ASN A 9 -17.38 16.00 -20.80
C ASN A 9 -16.30 15.35 -19.90
N ASP A 10 -15.87 16.04 -18.85
CA ASP A 10 -14.86 15.53 -17.92
C ASP A 10 -15.44 14.52 -16.92
N LYS A 11 -16.77 14.30 -16.89
CA LYS A 11 -17.43 13.33 -16.02
C LYS A 11 -17.28 11.89 -16.50
N ASN A 12 -16.05 11.43 -16.64
CA ASN A 12 -15.71 10.08 -17.03
C ASN A 12 -14.44 9.59 -16.30
N TYR A 13 -14.11 8.30 -16.41
CA TYR A 13 -12.98 7.71 -15.68
C TYR A 13 -11.61 8.27 -16.06
N ALA A 14 -11.44 8.81 -17.27
CA ALA A 14 -10.16 9.37 -17.72
C ALA A 14 -9.74 10.60 -16.91
N LEU A 15 -10.68 11.30 -16.26
CA LEU A 15 -10.36 12.40 -15.35
C LEU A 15 -9.45 11.94 -14.19
N SER A 16 -9.60 10.70 -13.73
CA SER A 16 -8.71 10.13 -12.70
C SER A 16 -7.25 9.98 -13.14
N LEU A 17 -7.01 9.95 -14.46
CA LEU A 17 -5.68 9.92 -15.07
C LEU A 17 -5.18 11.33 -15.45
N GLY A 18 -5.97 12.38 -15.18
CA GLY A 18 -5.63 13.77 -15.49
C GLY A 18 -6.12 14.26 -16.86
N ALA A 19 -6.90 13.47 -17.60
CA ALA A 19 -7.49 13.92 -18.86
C ALA A 19 -8.63 14.92 -18.59
N ILE A 20 -8.41 16.17 -18.95
CA ILE A 20 -9.36 17.27 -18.77
C ILE A 20 -9.47 18.07 -20.07
N SER A 21 -10.71 18.36 -20.48
CA SER A 21 -11.05 18.87 -21.81
C SER A 21 -10.31 20.15 -22.18
N ASN A 22 -10.09 21.04 -21.22
CA ASN A 22 -9.48 22.37 -21.44
C ASN A 22 -8.05 22.49 -20.90
N GLY A 23 -7.43 21.38 -20.47
CA GLY A 23 -6.15 21.42 -19.77
C GLY A 23 -6.20 22.16 -18.43
N VAL A 24 -5.04 22.30 -17.78
CA VAL A 24 -4.86 23.08 -16.55
C VAL A 24 -3.56 23.87 -16.63
N GLY A 25 -3.60 25.16 -16.31
CA GLY A 25 -2.41 26.00 -16.31
C GLY A 25 -1.47 25.70 -15.12
N VAL A 26 -0.17 25.95 -15.30
CA VAL A 26 0.87 25.74 -14.27
C VAL A 26 0.52 26.43 -12.94
N LYS A 27 0.02 27.67 -13.01
CA LYS A 27 -0.42 28.41 -11.82
C LYS A 27 -1.55 27.71 -11.07
N GLN A 28 -2.54 27.15 -11.78
CA GLN A 28 -3.68 26.47 -11.14
C GLN A 28 -3.22 25.19 -10.43
N ILE A 29 -2.27 24.45 -11.02
CA ILE A 29 -1.64 23.31 -10.36
C ILE A 29 -0.85 23.76 -9.12
N ALA A 30 -0.09 24.85 -9.22
CA ALA A 30 0.65 25.39 -8.08
C ALA A 30 -0.28 25.82 -6.93
N ASP A 31 -1.37 26.55 -7.23
CA ASP A 31 -2.37 26.95 -6.25
C ASP A 31 -3.04 25.73 -5.59
N ALA A 32 -3.35 24.70 -6.39
CA ALA A 32 -3.96 23.46 -5.90
C ALA A 32 -3.00 22.68 -4.98
N TYR A 33 -1.75 22.49 -5.37
CA TYR A 33 -0.75 21.76 -4.55
C TYR A 33 -0.36 22.53 -3.28
N THR A 34 -0.34 23.86 -3.33
CA THR A 34 -0.14 24.73 -2.15
C THR A 34 -1.22 24.48 -1.09
N THR A 35 -2.41 24.04 -1.48
CA THR A 35 -3.47 23.71 -0.52
C THR A 35 -3.07 22.55 0.40
N PHE A 36 -2.32 21.57 -0.08
CA PHE A 36 -1.82 20.47 0.75
C PHE A 36 -0.71 20.94 1.69
N ALA A 37 0.21 21.77 1.20
CA ALA A 37 1.23 22.44 2.02
C ALA A 37 0.61 23.29 3.14
N ASN A 38 -0.53 23.90 2.87
CA ASN A 38 -1.24 24.81 3.78
C ASN A 38 -2.36 24.12 4.58
N GLY A 39 -2.18 22.85 4.95
CA GLY A 39 -3.11 22.13 5.83
C GLY A 39 -4.56 22.04 5.32
N GLY A 40 -4.75 22.09 4.00
CA GLY A 40 -6.05 21.96 3.35
C GLY A 40 -6.76 23.29 3.07
N ILE A 41 -6.13 24.43 3.35
CA ILE A 41 -6.69 25.77 3.08
C ILE A 41 -6.21 26.26 1.71
N TYR A 42 -7.16 26.38 0.78
CA TYR A 42 -6.90 26.95 -0.54
C TYR A 42 -6.91 28.48 -0.47
N GLN A 43 -5.88 29.08 -1.04
CA GLN A 43 -5.78 30.50 -1.34
C GLN A 43 -5.09 30.65 -2.70
N GLY A 44 -5.75 31.30 -3.67
CA GLY A 44 -5.15 31.50 -4.98
C GLY A 44 -3.97 32.48 -4.92
N ALA A 45 -2.86 32.18 -5.59
CA ALA A 45 -1.72 33.07 -5.63
C ALA A 45 -2.05 34.39 -6.33
N SER A 46 -1.49 35.49 -5.82
CA SER A 46 -1.51 36.81 -6.46
C SER A 46 -0.10 37.24 -6.80
N PHE A 47 0.06 37.85 -7.98
CA PHE A 47 1.30 38.49 -8.39
C PHE A 47 1.38 39.97 -7.95
N VAL A 48 0.30 40.51 -7.40
CA VAL A 48 0.21 41.90 -6.93
C VAL A 48 -0.01 41.89 -5.42
N ASN A 49 0.95 42.42 -4.67
CA ASN A 49 0.84 42.53 -3.21
C ASN A 49 -0.19 43.58 -2.80
N TYR A 50 -0.18 44.74 -3.47
CA TYR A 50 -1.18 45.78 -3.29
C TYR A 50 -1.18 46.81 -4.40
N VAL A 51 -2.29 47.53 -4.53
CA VAL A 51 -2.44 48.69 -5.40
C VAL A 51 -2.67 49.93 -4.53
N VAL A 52 -1.95 51.02 -4.82
CA VAL A 52 -2.09 52.31 -4.13
C VAL A 52 -2.70 53.33 -5.08
N LYS A 53 -3.65 54.12 -4.58
CA LYS A 53 -4.21 55.28 -5.26
C LYS A 53 -4.34 56.43 -4.26
N ASP A 54 -3.78 57.59 -4.59
CA ASP A 54 -3.77 58.79 -3.72
C ASP A 54 -3.25 58.46 -2.31
N ASP A 55 -2.09 57.80 -2.23
CA ASP A 55 -1.44 57.31 -1.01
C ASP A 55 -2.27 56.33 -0.14
N ARG A 56 -3.39 55.83 -0.67
CA ARG A 56 -4.24 54.84 0.00
C ARG A 56 -4.13 53.48 -0.67
N LYS A 57 -3.94 52.44 0.14
CA LYS A 57 -3.98 51.04 -0.30
C LYS A 57 -5.42 50.68 -0.68
N ILE A 58 -5.69 50.53 -1.98
CA ILE A 58 -7.05 50.26 -2.50
C ILE A 58 -7.31 48.77 -2.75
N LEU A 59 -6.26 47.96 -2.89
CA LEU A 59 -6.33 46.51 -3.02
C LEU A 59 -5.14 45.87 -2.31
N SER A 60 -5.34 44.71 -1.69
CA SER A 60 -4.29 43.92 -1.05
C SER A 60 -4.41 42.45 -1.42
N SER A 61 -3.29 41.74 -1.56
CA SER A 61 -3.30 40.27 -1.70
C SER A 61 -3.86 39.56 -0.46
N SER A 62 -3.84 40.22 0.70
CA SER A 62 -4.50 39.72 1.92
C SER A 62 -6.01 39.63 1.80
N ASP A 63 -6.62 40.33 0.84
CA ASP A 63 -8.07 40.37 0.66
C ASP A 63 -8.58 39.13 -0.11
N ILE A 64 -7.67 38.26 -0.57
CA ILE A 64 -8.00 37.01 -1.27
C ILE A 64 -8.63 36.03 -0.28
N SER A 65 -9.85 35.57 -0.60
CA SER A 65 -10.58 34.64 0.25
C SER A 65 -9.86 33.31 0.40
N GLN A 66 -9.84 32.83 1.64
CA GLN A 66 -9.33 31.52 2.00
C GLN A 66 -10.48 30.56 2.20
N ASN A 67 -10.35 29.32 1.70
CA ASN A 67 -11.38 28.31 1.83
C ASN A 67 -10.77 26.97 2.22
N ARG A 68 -11.26 26.37 3.31
CA ARG A 68 -10.89 25.00 3.67
C ARG A 68 -11.48 24.01 2.66
N VAL A 69 -10.61 23.30 1.96
CA VAL A 69 -10.96 22.28 0.96
C VAL A 69 -10.80 20.89 1.54
N PHE A 70 -9.74 20.68 2.32
CA PHE A 70 -9.43 19.40 2.95
C PHE A 70 -9.28 19.55 4.47
N LYS A 71 -9.46 18.44 5.18
CA LYS A 71 -9.08 18.32 6.59
C LYS A 71 -7.56 18.25 6.70
N GLU A 72 -7.00 18.67 7.81
CA GLU A 72 -5.55 18.58 8.06
C GLU A 72 -5.06 17.13 8.03
N SER A 73 -5.82 16.21 8.62
CA SER A 73 -5.49 14.77 8.57
C SER A 73 -5.47 14.20 7.16
N THR A 74 -6.35 14.67 6.26
CA THR A 74 -6.31 14.31 4.84
C THR A 74 -5.05 14.84 4.17
N CYS A 75 -4.64 16.06 4.46
CA CYS A 75 -3.40 16.63 3.93
C CYS A 75 -2.16 15.87 4.44
N ASP A 76 -2.08 15.54 5.72
CA ASP A 76 -0.98 14.75 6.27
C ASP A 76 -0.86 13.38 5.59
N GLN A 77 -1.97 12.70 5.33
CA GLN A 77 -1.99 11.43 4.60
C GLN A 77 -1.51 11.58 3.14
N ILE A 78 -1.97 12.64 2.45
CA ILE A 78 -1.51 12.96 1.10
C ILE A 78 -0.01 13.31 1.10
N ASN A 79 0.45 14.10 2.05
CA ASN A 79 1.85 14.49 2.20
C ASN A 79 2.73 13.24 2.43
N SER A 80 2.28 12.31 3.27
CA SER A 80 2.97 11.03 3.47
C SER A 80 3.10 10.24 2.17
N ALA A 81 2.00 10.04 1.46
CA ALA A 81 2.00 9.30 0.19
C ALA A 81 2.85 9.99 -0.89
N LEU A 82 2.82 11.33 -0.98
CA LEU A 82 3.63 12.08 -1.94
C LEU A 82 5.10 12.14 -1.57
N SER A 83 5.45 12.08 -0.28
CA SER A 83 6.83 11.96 0.19
C SER A 83 7.45 10.63 -0.21
N ASP A 84 6.68 9.54 -0.22
CA ASP A 84 7.18 8.24 -0.68
C ASP A 84 7.60 8.28 -2.15
N THR A 85 6.89 9.04 -2.99
CA THR A 85 7.30 9.21 -4.40
C THR A 85 8.70 9.82 -4.57
N VAL A 86 9.18 10.57 -3.56
CA VAL A 86 10.52 11.16 -3.51
C VAL A 86 11.54 10.21 -2.89
N LYS A 87 11.12 9.32 -1.98
CA LYS A 87 12.01 8.35 -1.33
C LYS A 87 12.37 7.19 -2.25
N ASP A 88 11.38 6.58 -2.89
CA ASP A 88 11.56 5.36 -3.70
C ASP A 88 10.73 5.34 -4.99
N GLY A 89 9.93 6.37 -5.25
CA GLY A 89 9.06 6.44 -6.43
C GLY A 89 9.60 7.26 -7.61
N THR A 90 8.67 7.75 -8.43
CA THR A 90 8.98 8.42 -9.71
C THR A 90 9.64 9.78 -9.56
N ALA A 91 9.57 10.40 -8.38
CA ALA A 91 10.18 11.69 -8.09
C ALA A 91 11.52 11.56 -7.33
N ILE A 92 12.12 10.36 -7.28
CA ILE A 92 13.34 10.05 -6.52
C ILE A 92 14.52 10.99 -6.75
N THR A 93 14.58 11.66 -7.90
CA THR A 93 15.59 12.70 -8.18
C THR A 93 15.59 13.83 -7.13
N LEU A 94 14.43 14.13 -6.52
CA LEU A 94 14.31 15.14 -5.47
C LEU A 94 14.89 14.69 -4.12
N SER A 95 15.20 13.40 -3.92
CA SER A 95 15.88 12.92 -2.71
C SER A 95 17.30 13.49 -2.52
N ALA A 96 17.85 14.14 -3.55
CA ALA A 96 19.12 14.86 -3.48
C ALA A 96 19.05 16.16 -2.67
N LEU A 97 17.83 16.63 -2.32
CA LEU A 97 17.64 17.79 -1.46
C LEU A 97 17.98 17.45 0.00
N ASN A 98 18.48 18.43 0.74
CA ASN A 98 18.83 18.31 2.17
C ASN A 98 17.63 18.63 3.10
N PHE A 99 16.43 18.76 2.55
CA PHE A 99 15.16 19.01 3.24
C PHE A 99 14.04 18.17 2.63
N GLU A 100 12.99 17.94 3.41
CA GLU A 100 11.81 17.19 2.99
C GLU A 100 10.97 17.97 1.97
N VAL A 101 10.54 17.26 0.94
CA VAL A 101 9.54 17.74 -0.03
C VAL A 101 8.56 16.61 -0.35
N CYS A 102 7.31 16.99 -0.60
CA CYS A 102 6.32 16.15 -1.26
C CYS A 102 6.42 16.37 -2.77
N ALA A 103 6.16 15.35 -3.58
CA ALA A 103 6.10 15.54 -5.03
C ALA A 103 5.15 14.57 -5.72
N LYS A 104 4.75 14.93 -6.94
CA LYS A 104 4.12 14.02 -7.89
C LYS A 104 4.61 14.30 -9.30
N THR A 105 4.84 13.24 -10.06
CA THR A 105 5.09 13.32 -11.51
C THR A 105 3.82 13.05 -12.32
N GLY A 106 3.74 13.64 -13.50
CA GLY A 106 2.68 13.42 -14.47
C GLY A 106 3.23 13.31 -15.89
N THR A 107 2.52 12.60 -16.76
CA THR A 107 2.90 12.42 -18.17
C THR A 107 1.64 12.23 -18.99
N ALA A 108 1.53 12.94 -20.12
CA ALA A 108 0.43 12.77 -21.06
C ALA A 108 0.98 12.27 -22.40
N GLU A 109 0.42 11.16 -22.86
CA GLU A 109 0.69 10.61 -24.19
C GLU A 109 -0.30 11.20 -25.20
N ARG A 110 0.20 11.45 -26.41
CA ARG A 110 -0.57 11.89 -27.57
C ARG A 110 -1.07 10.69 -28.36
N ASN A 111 -2.05 10.92 -29.22
CA ASN A 111 -2.60 9.88 -30.10
C ASN A 111 -1.58 9.24 -31.06
N ASP A 112 -0.44 9.91 -31.32
CA ASP A 112 0.67 9.40 -32.14
C ASP A 112 1.65 8.53 -31.35
N GLY A 113 1.34 8.20 -30.08
CA GLY A 113 2.15 7.38 -29.18
C GLY A 113 3.37 8.09 -28.60
N LYS A 114 3.54 9.40 -28.85
CA LYS A 114 4.60 10.21 -28.24
C LYS A 114 4.08 10.93 -27.01
N ASN A 115 4.96 11.21 -26.05
CA ASN A 115 4.62 12.10 -24.95
C ASN A 115 4.48 13.54 -25.47
N GLY A 116 3.45 14.24 -25.00
CA GLY A 116 3.26 15.68 -25.23
C GLY A 116 3.65 16.52 -24.03
N ASP A 117 3.42 15.98 -22.82
CA ASP A 117 3.57 16.71 -21.58
C ASP A 117 4.28 15.88 -20.50
N ALA A 118 5.18 16.53 -19.77
CA ALA A 118 5.84 16.04 -18.58
C ALA A 118 5.67 17.05 -17.43
N TRP A 119 5.23 16.58 -16.28
CA TRP A 119 4.93 17.40 -15.11
C TRP A 119 5.71 16.94 -13.89
N CYS A 120 6.13 17.90 -13.07
CA CYS A 120 6.51 17.69 -11.68
C CYS A 120 5.93 18.81 -10.83
N ALA A 121 5.05 18.45 -9.88
CA ALA A 121 4.57 19.35 -8.86
C ALA A 121 5.17 18.91 -7.52
N SER A 122 5.83 19.82 -6.82
CA SER A 122 6.51 19.56 -5.56
C SER A 122 6.33 20.71 -4.59
N TYR A 123 6.30 20.42 -3.29
CA TYR A 123 6.12 21.44 -2.26
C TYR A 123 6.71 20.99 -0.93
N ASN A 124 6.94 21.97 -0.07
CA ASN A 124 7.06 21.83 1.39
C ASN A 124 6.16 22.88 2.06
N ASP A 125 6.30 23.09 3.36
CA ASP A 125 5.46 24.05 4.11
C ASP A 125 5.68 25.53 3.72
N GLN A 126 6.74 25.83 2.97
CA GLN A 126 7.17 27.20 2.67
C GLN A 126 7.00 27.56 1.19
N TYR A 127 7.22 26.60 0.30
CA TYR A 127 7.26 26.83 -1.15
C TYR A 127 6.58 25.69 -1.92
N THR A 128 5.98 26.06 -3.05
CA THR A 128 5.46 25.13 -4.06
C THR A 128 6.18 25.41 -5.38
N VAL A 129 6.79 24.37 -5.97
CA VAL A 129 7.48 24.42 -7.26
C VAL A 129 6.75 23.50 -8.23
N VAL A 130 6.28 24.04 -9.35
CA VAL A 130 5.64 23.26 -10.42
C VAL A 130 6.39 23.50 -11.72
N VAL A 131 6.82 22.42 -12.35
CA VAL A 131 7.41 22.42 -13.68
C VAL A 131 6.52 21.65 -14.63
N TRP A 132 6.18 22.30 -15.73
CA TRP A 132 5.68 21.68 -16.95
C TRP A 132 6.75 21.76 -18.02
N HIS A 133 6.94 20.67 -18.73
CA HIS A 133 7.81 20.58 -19.89
C HIS A 133 7.05 19.82 -20.97
N GLY A 134 6.86 20.43 -22.14
CA GLY A 134 6.05 19.83 -23.19
C GLY A 134 6.42 20.30 -24.59
N SER A 135 5.83 19.64 -25.59
CA SER A 135 6.06 19.88 -27.01
C SER A 135 4.81 19.59 -27.83
N ASP A 136 4.39 20.58 -28.64
CA ASP A 136 3.28 20.44 -29.59
C ASP A 136 3.55 19.41 -30.70
N ASN A 137 4.82 19.04 -30.92
CA ASN A 137 5.24 18.06 -31.93
C ASN A 137 5.59 16.69 -31.32
N GLY A 138 5.32 16.53 -30.02
CA GLY A 138 5.77 15.39 -29.23
C GLY A 138 7.22 15.51 -28.81
N MET A 139 7.60 14.71 -27.83
CA MET A 139 8.90 14.76 -27.17
C MET A 139 9.50 13.36 -27.00
N SER A 140 10.80 13.29 -26.73
CA SER A 140 11.53 12.01 -26.59
C SER A 140 11.63 11.54 -25.13
N GLU A 141 11.38 12.46 -24.21
CA GLU A 141 11.39 12.25 -22.76
C GLU A 141 10.34 11.22 -22.38
N LYS A 142 10.78 10.20 -21.64
CA LYS A 142 9.91 9.15 -21.12
C LYS A 142 9.48 9.53 -19.72
N GLY A 143 8.21 9.90 -19.55
CA GLY A 143 7.66 10.19 -18.24
C GLY A 143 7.98 11.60 -17.71
N GLY A 144 7.68 11.82 -16.42
CA GLY A 144 7.90 13.12 -15.74
C GLY A 144 9.32 13.41 -15.27
N GLY A 145 10.27 12.48 -15.43
CA GLY A 145 11.61 12.59 -14.82
C GLY A 145 12.43 13.80 -15.28
N PHE A 146 12.27 14.23 -16.52
CA PHE A 146 12.94 15.43 -17.02
C PHE A 146 12.38 16.72 -16.39
N ALA A 147 11.07 16.80 -16.18
CA ALA A 147 10.45 17.89 -15.43
C ALA A 147 10.90 17.86 -13.95
N THR A 148 11.06 16.67 -13.36
CA THR A 148 11.58 16.50 -11.99
C THR A 148 13.01 17.02 -11.83
N LYS A 149 13.89 16.78 -12.81
CA LYS A 149 15.26 17.35 -12.80
C LYS A 149 15.25 18.87 -12.81
N GLN A 150 14.39 19.47 -13.63
CA GLN A 150 14.22 20.94 -13.64
C GLN A 150 13.65 21.45 -12.30
N CYS A 151 12.72 20.71 -11.70
CA CYS A 151 12.19 21.01 -10.37
C CYS A 151 13.29 20.98 -9.30
N LEU A 152 14.21 20.00 -9.36
CA LEU A 152 15.38 19.93 -8.47
C LEU A 152 16.25 21.19 -8.56
N GLU A 153 16.55 21.66 -9.77
CA GLU A 153 17.38 22.86 -9.95
C GLU A 153 16.68 24.14 -9.45
N SER A 154 15.35 24.24 -9.62
CA SER A 154 14.56 25.31 -9.01
C SER A 154 14.64 25.28 -7.48
N TRP A 155 14.54 24.09 -6.87
CA TRP A 155 14.69 23.93 -5.42
C TRP A 155 16.08 24.31 -4.91
N LYS A 156 17.14 23.88 -5.59
CA LYS A 156 18.52 24.29 -5.24
C LYS A 156 18.71 25.80 -5.32
N THR A 157 18.11 26.43 -6.33
CA THR A 157 18.13 27.88 -6.48
C THR A 157 17.40 28.56 -5.31
N LEU A 158 16.25 28.04 -4.89
CA LEU A 158 15.54 28.54 -3.71
C LEU A 158 16.37 28.38 -2.42
N ASP A 159 16.96 27.21 -2.18
CA ASP A 159 17.79 26.93 -0.99
C ASP A 159 19.04 27.82 -0.93
N SER A 160 19.64 28.14 -2.08
CA SER A 160 20.79 29.06 -2.15
C SER A 160 20.44 30.50 -1.78
N ASN A 161 19.18 30.90 -1.95
CA ASN A 161 18.72 32.28 -1.72
C ASN A 161 17.91 32.44 -0.42
N HIS A 162 17.37 31.34 0.12
CA HIS A 162 16.49 31.34 1.28
C HIS A 162 16.76 30.11 2.14
N THR A 163 16.74 30.28 3.46
CA THR A 163 16.83 29.14 4.38
C THR A 163 15.54 28.35 4.38
N ILE A 164 15.62 27.08 3.97
CA ILE A 164 14.50 26.15 3.94
C ILE A 164 14.52 25.24 5.17
N SER A 165 13.35 25.04 5.77
CA SER A 165 13.14 24.12 6.90
C SER A 165 13.41 22.69 6.45
N LYS A 166 14.21 21.96 7.24
CA LYS A 166 14.61 20.59 6.89
C LYS A 166 13.48 19.57 6.94
N GLN A 167 12.50 19.78 7.81
CA GLN A 167 11.39 18.87 8.05
C GLN A 167 10.07 19.58 7.80
N MET A 168 9.10 18.85 7.27
CA MET A 168 7.72 19.32 7.16
C MET A 168 7.00 19.20 8.50
N LYS A 169 6.08 20.13 8.74
CA LYS A 169 5.18 20.13 9.89
C LYS A 169 4.16 19.01 9.73
N LYS A 170 3.88 18.34 10.84
CA LYS A 170 2.78 17.39 10.96
C LYS A 170 1.70 18.00 11.84
N SER A 171 0.44 17.77 11.52
CA SER A 171 -0.66 18.25 12.36
C SER A 171 -0.87 17.33 13.57
N ASP A 172 -1.48 17.86 14.63
CA ASP A 172 -1.95 17.07 15.77
C ASP A 172 -3.22 16.23 15.44
N SER A 173 -3.71 16.33 14.20
CA SER A 173 -4.90 15.60 13.72
C SER A 173 -4.58 14.17 13.28
N THR A 174 -3.31 13.77 13.33
CA THR A 174 -2.87 12.44 12.92
C THR A 174 -1.99 11.74 13.94
N PHE A 175 -1.91 10.41 13.81
CA PHE A 175 -1.05 9.54 14.60
C PHE A 175 -0.62 8.35 13.73
N THR A 176 0.38 7.60 14.18
CA THR A 176 0.87 6.42 13.44
C THR A 176 0.35 5.13 14.05
N LEU A 177 -0.02 4.18 13.20
CA LEU A 177 -0.34 2.80 13.58
C LEU A 177 0.34 1.82 12.63
N ASP A 178 0.58 0.61 13.11
CA ASP A 178 0.99 -0.50 12.26
C ASP A 178 -0.23 -1.13 11.58
N VAL A 179 -0.18 -1.22 10.25
CA VAL A 179 -1.16 -1.92 9.42
C VAL A 179 -0.78 -3.39 9.34
N ASP A 180 -1.76 -4.27 9.49
CA ASP A 180 -1.64 -5.68 9.13
C ASP A 180 -1.84 -5.82 7.62
N LEU A 181 -0.75 -6.02 6.89
CA LEU A 181 -0.77 -6.17 5.43
C LEU A 181 -1.49 -7.44 4.98
N TYR A 182 -1.40 -8.53 5.74
CA TYR A 182 -2.07 -9.79 5.43
C TYR A 182 -3.59 -9.63 5.56
N ALA A 183 -4.05 -9.14 6.72
CA ALA A 183 -5.46 -8.90 6.98
C ALA A 183 -6.01 -7.84 6.03
N THR A 184 -5.28 -6.76 5.75
CA THR A 184 -5.70 -5.71 4.82
C THR A 184 -5.92 -6.24 3.40
N LYS A 185 -4.99 -7.07 2.90
CA LYS A 185 -5.11 -7.71 1.58
C LYS A 185 -6.29 -8.65 1.52
N ARG A 186 -6.49 -9.47 2.56
CA ARG A 186 -7.59 -10.43 2.67
C ARG A 186 -8.96 -9.74 2.75
N ASN A 187 -9.07 -8.74 3.63
CA ASN A 187 -10.32 -8.02 3.93
C ASN A 187 -10.64 -6.92 2.91
N LYS A 188 -9.70 -6.59 2.01
CA LYS A 188 -9.77 -5.47 1.06
C LYS A 188 -10.10 -4.13 1.74
N SER A 189 -9.69 -3.99 3.00
CA SER A 189 -9.92 -2.82 3.84
C SER A 189 -8.80 -2.70 4.86
N VAL A 190 -8.36 -1.47 5.15
CA VAL A 190 -7.24 -1.22 6.06
C VAL A 190 -7.57 -1.79 7.44
N THR A 191 -6.71 -2.68 7.92
CA THR A 191 -6.83 -3.37 9.20
C THR A 191 -5.55 -3.14 10.01
N ILE A 192 -5.69 -2.76 11.29
CA ILE A 192 -4.57 -2.45 12.18
C ILE A 192 -3.99 -3.75 12.74
N ALA A 193 -2.66 -3.81 12.82
CA ALA A 193 -1.94 -4.91 13.43
C ALA A 193 -2.31 -5.09 14.90
N SER A 194 -2.55 -6.34 15.32
CA SER A 194 -2.65 -6.69 16.73
C SER A 194 -1.26 -6.98 17.30
N GLU A 195 -1.18 -7.24 18.60
CA GLU A 195 0.07 -7.68 19.24
C GLU A 195 0.62 -8.98 18.62
N ASN A 196 -0.25 -9.85 18.13
CA ASN A 196 0.11 -11.13 17.52
C ASN A 196 0.51 -11.02 16.04
N THR A 197 0.24 -9.90 15.37
CA THR A 197 0.63 -9.70 13.96
C THR A 197 2.17 -9.75 13.84
N PRO A 198 2.74 -10.64 13.02
CA PRO A 198 4.19 -10.74 12.82
C PRO A 198 4.78 -9.46 12.24
N ILE A 199 6.04 -9.17 12.59
CA ILE A 199 6.71 -7.93 12.14
C ILE A 199 6.81 -7.83 10.62
N GLU A 200 6.96 -8.95 9.90
CA GLU A 200 7.01 -8.94 8.42
C GLU A 200 5.68 -8.56 7.75
N TYR A 201 4.56 -8.64 8.48
CA TYR A 201 3.24 -8.25 8.00
C TYR A 201 2.85 -6.85 8.48
N ARG A 202 3.70 -6.16 9.25
CA ARG A 202 3.42 -4.81 9.73
C ARG A 202 3.97 -3.75 8.79
N LYS A 203 3.17 -2.72 8.55
CA LYS A 203 3.62 -1.47 7.92
C LYS A 203 3.10 -0.28 8.70
N THR A 204 3.98 0.57 9.21
CA THR A 204 3.58 1.80 9.90
C THR A 204 3.08 2.82 8.91
N GLU A 205 1.88 3.36 9.15
CA GLU A 205 1.22 4.36 8.31
C GLU A 205 0.58 5.47 9.16
N ILE A 206 0.21 6.59 8.52
CA ILE A 206 -0.43 7.75 9.16
C ILE A 206 -1.96 7.62 9.12
N PHE A 207 -2.59 7.83 10.28
CA PHE A 207 -4.03 7.71 10.49
C PHE A 207 -4.63 8.99 11.08
N SER A 208 -5.89 9.26 10.73
CA SER A 208 -6.67 10.37 11.27
C SER A 208 -7.19 10.00 12.66
N ASN A 209 -7.07 10.90 13.63
CA ASN A 209 -7.63 10.71 14.97
C ASN A 209 -9.18 10.82 15.03
N GLU A 210 -9.83 11.10 13.90
CA GLU A 210 -11.28 11.24 13.80
C GLU A 210 -12.03 9.92 13.53
N GLN A 211 -11.32 8.83 13.28
CA GLN A 211 -11.91 7.54 12.91
C GLN A 211 -11.38 6.40 13.78
N ILE A 212 -12.22 5.38 13.99
CA ILE A 212 -11.84 4.12 14.61
C ILE A 212 -11.48 3.11 13.50
N TYR A 213 -10.37 2.41 13.68
CA TYR A 213 -9.86 1.45 12.73
C TYR A 213 -9.99 0.02 13.29
N PRO A 214 -10.43 -0.96 12.48
CA PRO A 214 -10.58 -2.33 12.93
C PRO A 214 -9.21 -2.96 13.19
N ILE A 215 -9.09 -3.67 14.31
CA ILE A 215 -7.88 -4.41 14.69
C ILE A 215 -7.97 -5.83 14.12
N SER A 216 -6.85 -6.33 13.61
CA SER A 216 -6.72 -7.67 13.04
C SER A 216 -6.88 -8.74 14.10
N SER A 217 -7.49 -9.86 13.72
CA SER A 217 -7.50 -11.09 14.49
C SER A 217 -6.94 -12.29 13.73
N CYS A 218 -6.31 -12.06 12.57
CA CYS A 218 -5.81 -13.13 11.70
C CYS A 218 -4.74 -14.02 12.36
N PHE A 219 -4.07 -13.53 13.39
CA PHE A 219 -2.99 -14.21 14.09
C PHE A 219 -3.37 -14.63 15.52
N ASP A 220 -4.63 -14.42 15.93
CA ASP A 220 -5.07 -14.64 17.30
C ASP A 220 -5.58 -16.06 17.52
N CYS A 221 -6.20 -16.67 16.51
CA CYS A 221 -6.71 -18.04 16.57
C CYS A 221 -6.67 -18.73 15.20
N VAL A 222 -6.74 -20.05 15.21
CA VAL A 222 -6.87 -20.88 14.01
C VAL A 222 -8.26 -21.48 14.01
N SER A 223 -9.02 -21.29 12.93
CA SER A 223 -10.33 -21.93 12.77
C SER A 223 -10.15 -23.40 12.36
N GLN A 224 -11.07 -24.28 12.78
CA GLN A 224 -10.94 -25.72 12.55
C GLN A 224 -10.85 -26.11 11.06
N ASP A 225 -11.50 -25.36 10.17
CA ASP A 225 -11.41 -25.58 8.71
C ASP A 225 -9.99 -25.45 8.17
N LYS A 226 -9.10 -24.73 8.87
CA LYS A 226 -7.69 -24.59 8.50
C LYS A 226 -6.85 -25.81 8.83
N ALA A 227 -7.30 -26.64 9.76
CA ALA A 227 -6.67 -27.92 10.07
C ALA A 227 -7.31 -29.08 9.30
N ASP A 228 -8.41 -28.85 8.57
CA ASP A 228 -9.11 -29.90 7.84
C ASP A 228 -8.30 -30.40 6.63
N PHE A 229 -8.44 -31.68 6.33
CA PHE A 229 -7.66 -32.36 5.29
C PHE A 229 -8.41 -33.54 4.69
N GLU A 230 -8.15 -33.88 3.43
CA GLU A 230 -8.66 -35.09 2.80
C GLU A 230 -7.71 -36.26 3.05
N VAL A 231 -8.23 -37.42 3.43
CA VAL A 231 -7.47 -38.68 3.51
C VAL A 231 -8.16 -39.75 2.66
N LYS A 232 -7.38 -40.42 1.80
CA LYS A 232 -7.84 -41.50 0.91
C LYS A 232 -6.86 -42.65 0.94
N TYR A 233 -7.36 -43.88 0.88
CA TYR A 233 -6.56 -45.08 0.64
C TYR A 233 -6.89 -45.63 -0.74
N ILE A 234 -5.89 -45.68 -1.63
CA ILE A 234 -6.02 -46.16 -3.00
C ILE A 234 -4.75 -46.95 -3.34
N ASP A 235 -4.90 -48.18 -3.83
CA ASP A 235 -3.82 -49.05 -4.31
C ASP A 235 -2.63 -49.17 -3.35
N GLY A 236 -2.88 -49.52 -2.08
CA GLY A 236 -1.81 -49.71 -1.08
C GLY A 236 -1.24 -48.41 -0.50
N LYS A 237 -1.77 -47.24 -0.88
CA LYS A 237 -1.21 -45.94 -0.54
C LYS A 237 -2.23 -45.01 0.09
N VAL A 238 -1.88 -44.43 1.22
CA VAL A 238 -2.65 -43.35 1.84
C VAL A 238 -2.20 -42.01 1.25
N THR A 239 -3.17 -41.21 0.83
CA THR A 239 -2.98 -39.85 0.32
C THR A 239 -3.65 -38.86 1.26
N ILE A 240 -2.87 -37.89 1.76
CA ILE A 240 -3.34 -36.84 2.68
C ILE A 240 -3.20 -35.51 1.95
N THR A 241 -4.30 -34.80 1.69
CA THR A 241 -4.27 -33.49 1.01
C THR A 241 -4.85 -32.43 1.92
N LEU A 242 -4.10 -31.34 2.17
CA LEU A 242 -4.59 -30.22 2.97
C LEU A 242 -4.34 -28.87 2.30
N PRO A 243 -5.21 -27.88 2.50
CA PRO A 243 -4.96 -26.51 2.09
C PRO A 243 -3.87 -25.88 2.97
N CYS A 244 -2.92 -25.18 2.36
CA CYS A 244 -1.91 -24.41 3.08
C CYS A 244 -2.11 -22.90 2.90
N GLU A 245 -2.05 -22.16 4.01
CA GLU A 245 -2.00 -20.70 4.03
C GLU A 245 -0.68 -20.22 4.62
N GLU A 246 -0.16 -19.11 4.09
CA GLU A 246 1.20 -18.61 4.37
C GLU A 246 1.48 -18.26 5.84
N ILE A 247 0.43 -18.08 6.66
CA ILE A 247 0.56 -17.69 8.08
C ILE A 247 0.59 -18.88 9.04
N TYR A 248 0.34 -20.10 8.53
CA TYR A 248 0.24 -21.30 9.35
C TYR A 248 1.40 -22.25 9.14
N THR A 249 1.74 -22.98 10.20
CA THR A 249 2.55 -24.19 10.15
C THR A 249 1.65 -25.39 10.38
N TYR A 250 1.90 -26.44 9.59
CA TYR A 250 1.14 -27.68 9.61
C TYR A 250 2.03 -28.82 10.08
N LYS A 251 1.60 -29.54 11.10
CA LYS A 251 2.28 -30.74 11.61
C LYS A 251 1.37 -31.94 11.42
N ILE A 252 1.88 -32.94 10.70
CA ILE A 252 1.14 -34.16 10.36
C ILE A 252 1.70 -35.28 11.20
N THR A 253 0.83 -35.91 11.99
CA THR A 253 1.18 -36.99 12.90
C THR A 253 0.34 -38.22 12.57
N LYS A 254 0.99 -39.38 12.47
CA LYS A 254 0.37 -40.68 12.28
C LYS A 254 0.30 -41.42 13.61
N TYR A 255 -0.81 -42.12 13.83
CA TYR A 255 -0.99 -43.10 14.89
C TYR A 255 -1.37 -44.45 14.27
N ASP A 256 -0.51 -45.44 14.45
CA ASP A 256 -0.72 -46.83 14.04
C ASP A 256 -0.34 -47.80 15.16
N VAL A 257 -0.30 -49.11 14.87
CA VAL A 257 0.07 -50.16 15.83
C VAL A 257 1.46 -49.99 16.45
N PHE A 258 2.34 -49.21 15.82
CA PHE A 258 3.69 -48.91 16.33
C PHE A 258 3.73 -47.64 17.19
N GLY A 259 2.61 -46.91 17.29
CA GLY A 259 2.46 -45.72 18.11
C GLY A 259 2.41 -44.43 17.28
N GLU A 260 2.88 -43.34 17.88
CA GLU A 260 2.84 -41.99 17.30
C GLU A 260 4.10 -41.67 16.50
N THR A 261 3.95 -41.19 15.27
CA THR A 261 5.06 -40.75 14.41
C THR A 261 4.73 -39.42 13.75
N ILE A 262 5.60 -38.41 13.94
CA ILE A 262 5.52 -37.15 13.18
C ILE A 262 5.99 -37.43 11.75
N MET A 263 5.09 -37.31 10.79
CA MET A 263 5.38 -37.56 9.38
C MET A 263 6.03 -36.36 8.71
N SER A 264 5.52 -35.16 9.00
CA SER A 264 5.98 -33.93 8.36
C SER A 264 5.62 -32.70 9.20
N GLN A 265 6.41 -31.65 9.03
CA GLN A 265 6.11 -30.32 9.53
C GLN A 265 6.47 -29.29 8.46
N ILE A 266 5.50 -28.46 8.08
CA ILE A 266 5.62 -27.55 6.94
C ILE A 266 5.18 -26.15 7.31
N ASP A 267 6.02 -25.20 6.92
CA ASP A 267 5.68 -23.79 6.91
C ASP A 267 4.86 -23.47 5.64
N GLY A 268 3.60 -23.07 5.83
CA GLY A 268 2.68 -22.70 4.76
C GLY A 268 3.22 -21.57 3.89
N LYS A 269 4.14 -20.73 4.40
CA LYS A 269 4.81 -19.67 3.63
C LYS A 269 5.64 -20.22 2.46
N THR A 270 6.12 -21.46 2.58
CA THR A 270 6.94 -22.12 1.56
C THR A 270 6.14 -22.91 0.54
N SER A 271 4.81 -22.97 0.70
CA SER A 271 3.94 -23.86 -0.05
C SER A 271 2.78 -23.11 -0.69
N ASN A 272 2.61 -23.27 -2.00
CA ASN A 272 1.50 -22.65 -2.72
C ASN A 272 0.33 -23.62 -2.88
N GLY A 273 -0.80 -23.31 -2.25
CA GLY A 273 -2.06 -24.04 -2.44
C GLY A 273 -2.17 -25.32 -1.61
N ASN A 274 -2.72 -26.37 -2.20
CA ASN A 274 -2.90 -27.65 -1.52
C ASN A 274 -1.59 -28.46 -1.57
N ILE A 275 -1.21 -29.06 -0.45
CA ILE A 275 -0.10 -30.02 -0.40
C ILE A 275 -0.65 -31.41 -0.22
N THR A 276 -0.03 -32.38 -0.89
CA THR A 276 -0.36 -33.79 -0.80
C THR A 276 0.80 -34.59 -0.23
N PHE A 277 0.53 -35.39 0.79
CA PHE A 277 1.44 -36.34 1.41
C PHE A 277 1.01 -37.76 1.09
N TYR A 278 1.98 -38.64 1.20
CA TYR A 278 1.83 -40.04 0.90
C TYR A 278 2.35 -40.87 2.06
N ASP A 279 1.58 -41.87 2.48
CA ASP A 279 2.03 -42.89 3.42
C ASP A 279 1.78 -44.29 2.87
N THR A 280 2.59 -45.24 3.34
CA THR A 280 2.43 -46.67 3.07
C THR A 280 2.52 -47.41 4.41
N PRO A 281 1.43 -47.44 5.19
CA PRO A 281 1.44 -48.01 6.54
C PRO A 281 1.72 -49.52 6.51
N TYR A 282 2.62 -49.98 7.39
CA TYR A 282 2.91 -51.41 7.55
C TYR A 282 1.93 -52.03 8.54
N THR A 283 0.68 -52.27 8.14
CA THR A 283 -0.38 -52.77 9.04
C THR A 283 -1.03 -54.05 8.54
N PHE A 284 -1.39 -54.94 9.47
CA PHE A 284 -2.23 -56.11 9.18
C PHE A 284 -3.71 -55.69 9.18
N SER A 285 -4.22 -55.18 8.06
CA SER A 285 -5.63 -54.77 7.90
C SER A 285 -6.17 -54.00 9.11
N ASP A 286 -5.75 -52.75 9.29
CA ASP A 286 -6.04 -51.97 10.50
C ASP A 286 -6.46 -50.52 10.18
N ILE A 287 -7.01 -49.84 11.19
CA ILE A 287 -7.32 -48.42 11.13
C ILE A 287 -6.05 -47.62 11.45
N VAL A 288 -5.67 -46.75 10.53
CA VAL A 288 -4.60 -45.77 10.75
C VAL A 288 -5.24 -44.40 10.96
N ARG A 289 -4.85 -43.70 12.02
CA ARG A 289 -5.31 -42.35 12.32
C ARG A 289 -4.25 -41.33 11.96
N TYR A 290 -4.67 -40.26 11.29
CA TYR A 290 -3.83 -39.11 11.00
C TYR A 290 -4.38 -37.89 11.72
N LYS A 291 -3.48 -37.11 12.33
CA LYS A 291 -3.76 -35.82 12.95
C LYS A 291 -3.02 -34.74 12.18
N VAL A 292 -3.75 -33.72 11.77
CA VAL A 292 -3.16 -32.48 11.24
C VAL A 292 -3.35 -31.40 12.30
N GLU A 293 -2.24 -30.94 12.87
CA GLU A 293 -2.18 -29.77 13.75
C GLU A 293 -1.80 -28.55 12.89
N CYS A 294 -2.64 -27.52 12.91
CA CYS A 294 -2.42 -26.26 12.24
C CYS A 294 -2.26 -25.17 13.31
N PHE A 295 -1.19 -24.39 13.25
CA PHE A 295 -0.96 -23.31 14.20
C PHE A 295 -0.39 -22.07 13.52
N VAL A 296 -0.68 -20.90 14.07
CA VAL A 296 -0.07 -19.64 13.60
C VAL A 296 1.43 -19.75 13.81
N THR A 297 2.23 -19.60 12.75
CA THR A 297 3.68 -19.85 12.79
C THR A 297 4.39 -19.04 13.89
N THR A 298 3.95 -17.81 14.10
CA THR A 298 4.51 -16.89 15.12
C THR A 298 3.85 -16.97 16.48
N ASN A 299 2.69 -17.63 16.58
CA ASN A 299 1.98 -17.86 17.83
C ASN A 299 1.50 -19.33 17.88
N PRO A 300 2.39 -20.29 18.18
CA PRO A 300 2.02 -21.70 18.21
C PRO A 300 0.94 -22.06 19.23
N SER A 301 0.65 -21.17 20.20
CA SER A 301 -0.47 -21.34 21.13
C SER A 301 -1.84 -21.18 20.46
N ALA A 302 -1.91 -20.43 19.36
CA ALA A 302 -3.06 -20.39 18.48
C ALA A 302 -3.01 -21.61 17.55
N THR A 303 -3.70 -22.69 17.93
CA THR A 303 -3.72 -23.94 17.18
C THR A 303 -5.13 -24.51 17.04
N ALA A 304 -5.35 -25.22 15.95
CA ALA A 304 -6.47 -26.11 15.74
C ALA A 304 -5.93 -27.45 15.23
N TYR A 305 -6.66 -28.53 15.47
CA TYR A 305 -6.32 -29.82 14.89
C TYR A 305 -7.57 -30.56 14.43
N VAL A 306 -7.37 -31.43 13.44
CA VAL A 306 -8.37 -32.39 12.97
C VAL A 306 -7.71 -33.76 12.95
N GLU A 307 -8.50 -34.78 13.30
CA GLU A 307 -8.11 -36.18 13.20
C GLU A 307 -9.03 -36.90 12.24
N LYS A 308 -8.47 -37.74 11.36
CA LYS A 308 -9.23 -38.61 10.46
C LYS A 308 -8.62 -40.00 10.46
N GLU A 309 -9.50 -40.98 10.35
CA GLU A 309 -9.18 -42.40 10.31
C GLU A 309 -9.38 -42.94 8.91
N VAL A 310 -8.50 -43.85 8.49
CA VAL A 310 -8.62 -44.56 7.23
C VAL A 310 -8.31 -46.04 7.47
N PHE A 311 -9.15 -46.91 6.91
CA PHE A 311 -8.91 -48.35 6.94
C PHE A 311 -7.91 -48.72 5.84
N VAL A 312 -6.85 -49.45 6.22
CA VAL A 312 -5.76 -49.85 5.33
C VAL A 312 -5.78 -51.37 5.21
N GLU A 313 -6.13 -51.89 4.03
CA GLU A 313 -6.11 -53.33 3.76
C GLU A 313 -4.68 -53.86 3.69
N GLY A 314 -4.37 -54.92 4.44
CA GLY A 314 -3.09 -55.61 4.34
C GLY A 314 -3.05 -56.53 3.12
N GLU A 315 -1.99 -56.44 2.30
CA GLU A 315 -1.73 -57.43 1.26
C GLU A 315 -1.30 -58.77 1.89
N PHE A 316 -2.16 -59.78 1.80
CA PHE A 316 -1.77 -61.18 2.03
C PHE A 316 -1.07 -61.71 0.78
N ASN A 317 0.24 -61.50 0.67
CA ASN A 317 1.06 -62.39 -0.16
C ASN A 317 1.45 -63.59 0.71
N LEU A 318 0.61 -64.63 0.70
CA LEU A 318 1.03 -65.97 1.06
C LEU A 318 2.13 -66.37 0.08
N ILE A 319 3.38 -66.27 0.51
CA ILE A 319 4.50 -66.91 -0.17
C ILE A 319 4.30 -68.42 0.05
N GLU A 320 3.79 -69.11 -0.97
CA GLU A 320 3.88 -70.58 -1.09
C GLU A 320 5.33 -71.02 -1.34
#